data_AF-A0A800IHA1-F1
#
_entry.id   AF-A0A800IHA1-F1
#
_cell.length_a   1.000
_cell.length_b   1.000
_cell.length_c   1.000
_cell.angle_alpha   90.00
_cell.angle_beta   90.00
_cell.angle_gamma   90.00
#
_symmetry.space_group_name_H-M   'P 1'
#
loop_
_entity.id
_entity.type
_entity.pdbx_description
1 polymer ?
#
loop_
_entity_poly.entity_id
_entity_poly.type
_entity_poly.pdbx_seq_one_letter_code
_entity_poly.pdbx_strand_id
1 'polypeptide(L)'
;RCHDYRYIGITEPGIIAAESPNPMVNELIIMPDIEKRLEAFVRLGHAFIVFPGGAGTAEEILYLLGILLHPNNDQLTVPLIFTGPESSKAYFEQIDAFIGATLGPKAQAKYEIIIEDPSAVAQVVKAEMEKVVEHRQTVGDAYHYNWQLHIEEDFQHPFIPTHANMAGLELTAQLPTAQLASNLRKAMSGIVAGNVKTFGLAQIQQYGPYQLNAEAALLEKLDVLLQSFVAQDRMKLPGSKAYEPCYRVS
;
A
#
# COMPACT_ATOMS: atom_id res chain seq x y z
N ARG A 1 15.20 -4.61 -29.85
CA ARG A 1 14.38 -5.67 -29.21
C ARG A 1 14.93 -5.85 -27.80
N CYS A 2 14.07 -5.88 -26.78
CA CYS A 2 14.49 -6.22 -25.41
C CYS A 2 14.41 -7.74 -25.27
N HIS A 3 15.51 -8.40 -24.95
CA HIS A 3 15.58 -9.85 -24.84
C HIS A 3 15.62 -10.34 -23.39
N ASP A 4 16.05 -9.48 -22.46
CA ASP A 4 16.27 -9.82 -21.06
C ASP A 4 15.27 -9.08 -20.15
N TYR A 5 13.97 -9.23 -20.44
CA TYR A 5 12.93 -8.67 -19.56
C TYR A 5 12.87 -9.45 -18.24
N ARG A 6 12.67 -8.72 -17.13
CA ARG A 6 12.55 -9.29 -15.79
C ARG A 6 11.15 -9.04 -15.25
N TYR A 7 10.40 -10.11 -15.03
CA TYR A 7 9.10 -10.11 -14.37
C TYR A 7 9.27 -10.74 -12.99
N ILE A 8 9.60 -9.88 -12.03
CA ILE A 8 9.89 -10.26 -10.66
C ILE A 8 8.56 -10.31 -9.89
N GLY A 9 8.18 -11.48 -9.42
CA GLY A 9 7.08 -11.67 -8.48
C GLY A 9 7.61 -11.77 -7.06
N ILE A 10 7.15 -10.91 -6.16
CA ILE A 10 7.52 -10.95 -4.73
C ILE A 10 6.28 -11.32 -3.93
N THR A 11 6.34 -12.40 -3.17
CA THR A 11 5.22 -12.93 -2.37
C THR A 11 5.69 -13.32 -0.97
N GLU A 12 4.77 -13.81 -0.14
CA GLU A 12 5.06 -14.29 1.21
C GLU A 12 4.11 -15.47 1.57
N PRO A 13 4.50 -16.37 2.51
CA PRO A 13 3.74 -17.59 2.80
C PRO A 13 2.26 -17.38 3.17
N GLY A 14 1.93 -16.27 3.83
CA GLY A 14 0.60 -15.93 4.30
C GLY A 14 -0.39 -15.52 3.20
N ILE A 15 0.09 -15.15 2.00
CA ILE A 15 -0.76 -14.66 0.91
C ILE A 15 -0.64 -15.48 -0.38
N ILE A 16 0.46 -16.22 -0.60
CA ILE A 16 0.73 -16.92 -1.87
C ILE A 16 -0.39 -17.89 -2.31
N ALA A 17 -1.12 -18.47 -1.36
CA ALA A 17 -2.25 -19.35 -1.66
C ALA A 17 -3.50 -18.57 -2.15
N ALA A 18 -3.71 -17.35 -1.67
CA ALA A 18 -4.80 -16.47 -2.10
C ALA A 18 -4.43 -15.71 -3.38
N GLU A 19 -3.17 -15.33 -3.53
CA GLU A 19 -2.62 -14.55 -4.65
C GLU A 19 -1.45 -15.32 -5.29
N SER A 20 -1.79 -16.42 -5.96
CA SER A 20 -0.77 -17.27 -6.58
C SER A 20 -0.04 -16.58 -7.73
N PRO A 21 1.28 -16.76 -7.88
CA PRO A 21 2.06 -16.12 -8.93
C PRO A 21 1.55 -16.51 -10.33
N ASN A 22 1.43 -15.51 -11.21
CA ASN A 22 1.10 -15.73 -12.61
C ASN A 22 2.26 -16.45 -13.33
N PRO A 23 2.01 -17.38 -14.27
CA PRO A 23 3.05 -18.05 -15.05
C PRO A 23 3.99 -17.13 -15.87
N MET A 24 3.61 -15.87 -16.09
CA MET A 24 4.47 -14.87 -16.72
C MET A 24 5.64 -14.42 -15.82
N VAL A 25 5.56 -14.63 -14.50
CA VAL A 25 6.65 -14.34 -13.57
C VAL A 25 7.84 -15.22 -13.92
N ASN A 26 8.99 -14.61 -14.23
CA ASN A 26 10.23 -15.33 -14.56
C ASN A 26 11.27 -15.32 -13.44
N GLU A 27 11.06 -14.50 -12.40
CA GLU A 27 11.84 -14.50 -11.17
C GLU A 27 10.88 -14.43 -9.97
N LEU A 28 10.77 -15.51 -9.20
CA LEU A 28 9.89 -15.57 -8.02
C LEU A 28 10.72 -15.46 -6.73
N ILE A 29 10.39 -14.51 -5.88
CA ILE A 29 10.99 -14.30 -4.56
C ILE A 29 9.90 -14.48 -3.50
N ILE A 30 10.18 -15.32 -2.50
CA ILE A 30 9.28 -15.55 -1.37
C ILE A 30 9.95 -14.95 -0.13
N MET A 31 9.42 -13.81 0.33
CA MET A 31 9.85 -13.13 1.56
C MET A 31 9.22 -13.82 2.78
N PRO A 32 9.85 -13.77 3.96
CA PRO A 32 9.37 -14.55 5.09
C PRO A 32 8.11 -13.97 5.77
N ASP A 33 7.81 -12.68 5.57
CA ASP A 33 6.61 -12.00 6.08
C ASP A 33 6.21 -10.81 5.20
N ILE A 34 5.04 -10.21 5.50
CA ILE A 34 4.46 -9.09 4.74
C ILE A 34 5.32 -7.84 4.80
N GLU A 35 5.88 -7.49 5.96
CA GLU A 35 6.73 -6.30 6.10
C GLU A 35 8.03 -6.42 5.31
N LYS A 36 8.67 -7.59 5.28
CA LYS A 36 9.84 -7.81 4.42
C LYS A 36 9.49 -7.86 2.94
N ARG A 37 8.28 -8.30 2.58
CA ARG A 37 7.75 -8.17 1.22
C ARG A 37 7.63 -6.70 0.83
N LEU A 38 7.06 -5.87 1.71
CA LEU A 38 6.91 -4.42 1.50
C LEU A 38 8.28 -3.72 1.42
N GLU A 39 9.22 -4.06 2.31
CA GLU A 39 10.58 -3.50 2.24
C GLU A 39 11.27 -3.89 0.93
N ALA A 40 11.14 -5.15 0.48
CA ALA A 40 11.70 -5.58 -0.79
C ALA A 40 11.15 -4.76 -1.97
N PHE A 41 9.85 -4.45 -2.00
CA PHE A 41 9.28 -3.59 -3.04
C PHE A 41 9.93 -2.21 -3.07
N VAL A 42 10.03 -1.53 -1.92
CA VAL A 42 10.52 -0.14 -1.89
C VAL A 42 12.04 -0.04 -2.08
N ARG A 43 12.79 -1.09 -1.73
CA ARG A 43 14.25 -1.15 -1.94
C ARG A 43 14.61 -1.46 -3.39
N LEU A 44 13.84 -2.32 -4.06
CA LEU A 44 14.10 -2.75 -5.44
C LEU A 44 13.47 -1.81 -6.48
N GLY A 45 12.33 -1.19 -6.15
CA GLY A 45 11.59 -0.33 -7.07
C GLY A 45 12.33 0.96 -7.41
N HIS A 46 12.39 1.29 -8.69
CA HIS A 46 12.87 2.58 -9.19
C HIS A 46 11.74 3.58 -9.41
N ALA A 47 10.55 3.07 -9.76
CA ALA A 47 9.29 3.82 -9.87
C ALA A 47 8.13 2.90 -9.50
N PHE A 48 7.05 3.49 -9.03
CA PHE A 48 5.87 2.79 -8.54
C PHE A 48 4.66 3.24 -9.35
N ILE A 49 3.94 2.27 -9.94
CA ILE A 49 2.70 2.51 -10.65
C ILE A 49 1.61 1.77 -9.89
N VAL A 50 0.62 2.50 -9.40
CA VAL A 50 -0.47 1.94 -8.59
C VAL A 50 -1.78 2.04 -9.36
N PHE A 51 -2.44 0.89 -9.49
CA PHE A 51 -3.76 0.75 -10.09
C PHE A 51 -4.85 0.69 -9.01
N PRO A 52 -6.14 0.86 -9.36
CA PRO A 52 -7.22 0.71 -8.40
C PRO A 52 -7.27 -0.66 -7.75
N GLY A 53 -7.35 -0.70 -6.42
CA GLY A 53 -7.36 -1.94 -5.65
C GLY A 53 -8.15 -1.81 -4.34
N GLY A 54 -8.09 -2.84 -3.51
CA GLY A 54 -8.78 -2.88 -2.22
C GLY A 54 -7.86 -2.52 -1.05
N ALA A 55 -8.11 -3.13 0.12
CA ALA A 55 -7.33 -2.91 1.33
C ALA A 55 -5.82 -3.20 1.16
N GLY A 56 -5.44 -4.22 0.38
CA GLY A 56 -4.01 -4.52 0.15
C GLY A 56 -3.28 -3.43 -0.61
N THR A 57 -3.91 -2.85 -1.63
CA THR A 57 -3.33 -1.72 -2.36
C THR A 57 -3.27 -0.46 -1.49
N ALA A 58 -4.29 -0.24 -0.65
CA ALA A 58 -4.26 0.85 0.33
C ALA A 58 -3.13 0.68 1.36
N GLU A 59 -2.88 -0.55 1.83
CA GLU A 59 -1.74 -0.90 2.69
C GLU A 59 -0.41 -0.51 2.04
N GLU A 60 -0.22 -0.88 0.78
CA GLU A 60 1.01 -0.59 0.01
C GLU A 60 1.21 0.92 -0.23
N ILE A 61 0.13 1.65 -0.54
CA ILE A 61 0.17 3.12 -0.67
C ILE A 61 0.59 3.76 0.66
N LEU A 62 -0.05 3.38 1.77
CA LEU A 62 0.23 3.94 3.09
C LEU A 62 1.63 3.62 3.58
N TYR A 63 2.12 2.40 3.27
CA TYR A 63 3.50 2.00 3.54
C TYR A 63 4.50 2.91 2.81
N LEU A 64 4.34 3.06 1.50
CA LEU A 64 5.25 3.87 0.69
C LEU A 64 5.20 5.35 1.08
N LEU A 65 4.02 5.94 1.23
CA LEU A 65 3.89 7.35 1.62
C LEU A 65 4.42 7.60 3.03
N GLY A 66 4.16 6.70 3.98
CA GLY A 66 4.69 6.80 5.34
C GLY A 66 6.22 6.87 5.37
N ILE A 67 6.88 6.07 4.52
CA ILE A 67 8.33 6.11 4.33
C ILE A 67 8.74 7.43 3.67
N LEU A 68 8.15 7.81 2.54
CA LEU A 68 8.56 9.00 1.76
C LEU A 68 8.33 10.34 2.48
N LEU A 69 7.52 10.35 3.54
CA LEU A 69 7.27 11.52 4.38
C LEU A 69 8.29 11.67 5.52
N HIS A 70 9.16 10.69 5.72
CA HIS A 70 10.24 10.82 6.69
C HIS A 70 11.26 11.88 6.23
N PRO A 71 11.71 12.81 7.11
CA PRO A 71 12.63 13.89 6.71
C PRO A 71 13.93 13.41 6.05
N ASN A 72 14.47 12.26 6.47
CA ASN A 72 15.67 11.68 5.84
C ASN A 72 15.45 11.27 4.38
N ASN A 73 14.21 11.17 3.92
CA ASN A 73 13.85 10.79 2.56
C ASN A 73 13.48 12.00 1.68
N ASP A 74 13.52 13.23 2.20
CA ASP A 74 13.10 14.43 1.46
C ASP A 74 13.93 14.69 0.20
N GLN A 75 15.18 14.25 0.17
CA GLN A 75 16.08 14.39 -0.98
C GLN A 75 15.97 13.23 -1.98
N LEU A 76 15.28 12.14 -1.62
CA LEU A 76 15.18 10.97 -2.47
C LEU A 76 14.16 11.21 -3.58
N THR A 77 14.56 10.86 -4.81
CA THR A 77 13.62 10.79 -5.94
C THR A 77 13.01 9.40 -6.00
N VAL A 78 11.72 9.31 -5.68
CA VAL A 78 10.94 8.07 -5.74
C VAL A 78 9.64 8.34 -6.50
N PRO A 79 9.60 8.09 -7.82
CA PRO A 79 8.45 8.34 -8.67
C PRO A 79 7.28 7.44 -8.28
N LEU A 80 6.11 8.04 -8.03
CA LEU A 80 4.88 7.35 -7.70
C LEU A 80 3.75 7.88 -8.58
N ILE A 81 3.16 7.00 -9.39
CA ILE A 81 2.08 7.33 -10.31
C ILE A 81 0.86 6.48 -9.98
N PHE A 82 -0.28 7.14 -9.79
CA PHE A 82 -1.60 6.52 -9.65
C PHE A 82 -2.30 6.58 -10.99
N THR A 83 -2.76 5.44 -11.52
CA THR A 83 -3.32 5.40 -12.86
C THR A 83 -4.38 4.33 -13.06
N GLY A 84 -5.29 4.55 -14.01
CA GLY A 84 -6.33 3.61 -14.39
C GLY A 84 -7.19 4.15 -15.54
N PRO A 85 -8.21 3.40 -15.98
CA PRO A 85 -9.15 3.86 -16.99
C PRO A 85 -10.01 5.02 -16.47
N GLU A 86 -10.75 5.71 -17.33
CA GLU A 86 -11.66 6.81 -16.93
C GLU A 86 -12.66 6.40 -15.83
N SER A 87 -13.12 5.14 -15.85
CA SER A 87 -14.01 4.58 -14.83
C SER A 87 -13.40 4.53 -13.42
N SER A 88 -12.07 4.70 -13.29
CA SER A 88 -11.36 4.73 -12.01
C SER A 88 -11.19 6.14 -11.43
N LYS A 89 -11.64 7.19 -12.12
CA LYS A 89 -11.51 8.57 -11.66
C LYS A 89 -12.06 8.80 -10.25
N ALA A 90 -13.30 8.38 -10.01
CA ALA A 90 -13.94 8.51 -8.69
C ALA A 90 -13.21 7.72 -7.59
N TYR A 91 -12.55 6.61 -7.94
CA TYR A 91 -11.71 5.86 -6.99
C TYR A 91 -10.48 6.69 -6.58
N PHE A 92 -9.77 7.26 -7.55
CA PHE A 92 -8.57 8.05 -7.25
C PHE A 92 -8.89 9.39 -6.58
N GLU A 93 -10.03 10.01 -6.87
CA GLU A 93 -10.53 11.18 -6.12
C GLU A 93 -10.73 10.86 -4.63
N GLN A 94 -11.24 9.67 -4.31
CA GLN A 94 -11.42 9.24 -2.92
C GLN A 94 -10.09 8.89 -2.24
N ILE A 95 -9.17 8.22 -2.94
CA ILE A 95 -7.82 7.94 -2.42
C ILE A 95 -7.07 9.24 -2.16
N ASP A 96 -7.10 10.19 -3.11
CA ASP A 96 -6.46 11.50 -2.97
C ASP A 96 -7.04 12.28 -1.80
N ALA A 97 -8.38 12.36 -1.70
CA ALA A 97 -9.05 13.02 -0.59
C ALA A 97 -8.73 12.38 0.77
N PHE A 98 -8.66 11.04 0.83
CA PHE A 98 -8.28 10.32 2.05
C PHE A 98 -6.83 10.62 2.46
N ILE A 99 -5.89 10.59 1.51
CA ILE A 99 -4.49 10.91 1.77
C ILE A 99 -4.34 12.37 2.22
N GLY A 100 -5.00 13.32 1.54
CA GLY A 100 -4.99 14.73 1.93
C GLY A 100 -5.58 14.97 3.32
N ALA A 101 -6.65 14.26 3.67
CA ALA A 101 -7.31 14.40 4.98
C ALA A 101 -6.53 13.75 6.13
N THR A 102 -5.74 12.70 5.86
CA THR A 102 -5.01 11.94 6.90
C THR A 102 -3.53 12.32 6.96
N LEU A 103 -2.81 12.24 5.84
CA LEU A 103 -1.37 12.47 5.77
C LEU A 103 -0.99 13.87 5.29
N GLY A 104 -1.96 14.63 4.78
CA GLY A 104 -1.80 16.04 4.42
C GLY A 104 -1.21 16.28 3.02
N PRO A 105 -1.10 17.56 2.62
CA PRO A 105 -0.69 17.94 1.26
C PRO A 105 0.76 17.55 0.92
N LYS A 106 1.62 17.39 1.93
CA LYS A 106 2.98 16.86 1.71
C LYS A 106 2.95 15.43 1.15
N ALA A 107 1.97 14.62 1.53
CA ALA A 107 1.79 13.27 1.01
C ALA A 107 1.22 13.30 -0.41
N GLN A 108 0.26 14.17 -0.68
CA GLN A 108 -0.29 14.39 -2.03
C GLN A 108 0.76 14.83 -3.03
N ALA A 109 1.76 15.62 -2.59
CA ALA A 109 2.87 16.04 -3.42
C ALA A 109 3.88 14.93 -3.78
N LYS A 110 3.75 13.71 -3.22
CA LYS A 110 4.65 12.59 -3.49
C LYS A 110 4.20 11.74 -4.69
N TYR A 111 3.03 12.00 -5.27
CA TYR A 111 2.52 11.24 -6.42
C TYR A 111 1.85 12.10 -7.48
N GLU A 112 1.71 11.53 -8.67
CA GLU A 112 0.94 12.08 -9.77
C GLU A 112 -0.23 11.14 -10.11
N ILE A 113 -1.41 11.69 -10.41
CA ILE A 113 -2.57 10.92 -10.88
C ILE A 113 -2.72 11.13 -12.39
N ILE A 114 -2.64 10.05 -13.17
CA ILE A 114 -2.79 10.06 -14.63
C ILE A 114 -3.93 9.11 -15.01
N ILE A 115 -5.03 9.66 -15.52
CA ILE A 115 -6.23 8.88 -15.90
C ILE A 115 -6.28 8.70 -17.42
N GLU A 116 -6.61 7.49 -17.87
CA GLU A 116 -6.85 7.12 -19.28
C GLU A 116 -5.69 7.42 -20.25
N ASP A 117 -4.46 7.61 -19.75
CA ASP A 117 -3.28 7.83 -20.61
C ASP A 117 -2.10 6.90 -20.26
N PRO A 118 -2.14 5.63 -20.72
CA PRO A 118 -1.05 4.69 -20.48
C PRO A 118 0.27 5.10 -21.16
N SER A 119 0.21 5.91 -22.22
CA SER A 119 1.42 6.41 -22.90
C SER A 119 2.10 7.47 -22.06
N ALA A 120 1.35 8.42 -21.49
CA ALA A 120 1.88 9.42 -20.57
C ALA A 120 2.49 8.77 -19.33
N VAL A 121 1.85 7.77 -18.73
CA VAL A 121 2.44 7.02 -17.60
C VAL A 121 3.82 6.46 -17.95
N ALA A 122 3.95 5.79 -19.10
CA ALA A 122 5.23 5.23 -19.53
C ALA A 122 6.28 6.31 -19.83
N GLN A 123 5.88 7.45 -20.38
CA GLN A 123 6.75 8.59 -20.66
C GLN A 123 7.27 9.24 -19.36
N VAL A 124 6.38 9.46 -18.37
CA VAL A 124 6.75 9.99 -17.06
C VAL A 124 7.74 9.05 -16.37
N VAL A 125 7.43 7.75 -16.29
CA VAL A 125 8.34 6.77 -15.69
C VAL A 125 9.71 6.80 -16.37
N LYS A 126 9.75 6.81 -17.71
CA LYS A 126 11.02 6.85 -18.46
C LYS A 126 11.83 8.11 -18.14
N ALA A 127 11.21 9.28 -18.08
CA ALA A 127 11.88 10.54 -17.75
C ALA A 127 12.39 10.56 -16.31
N GLU A 128 11.58 10.06 -15.36
CA GLU A 128 11.96 10.00 -13.95
C GLU A 128 13.10 9.00 -13.68
N MET A 129 13.25 7.95 -14.49
CA MET A 129 14.40 7.02 -14.38
C MET A 129 15.74 7.73 -14.54
N GLU A 130 15.84 8.75 -15.40
CA GLU A 130 17.08 9.53 -15.56
C GLU A 130 17.44 10.22 -14.24
N LYS A 131 16.45 10.82 -13.56
CA LYS A 131 16.62 11.47 -12.26
C LYS A 131 16.96 10.49 -11.15
N VAL A 132 16.33 9.31 -11.13
CA VAL A 132 16.65 8.25 -10.15
C VAL A 132 18.10 7.81 -10.32
N VAL A 133 18.56 7.57 -11.54
CA VAL A 133 19.95 7.18 -11.82
C VAL A 133 20.93 8.28 -11.40
N GLU A 134 20.67 9.53 -11.79
CA GLU A 134 21.50 10.68 -11.40
C GLU A 134 21.58 10.81 -9.88
N HIS A 135 20.44 10.76 -9.19
CA HIS A 135 20.40 10.86 -7.73
C HIS A 135 21.26 9.77 -7.06
N ARG A 136 21.11 8.50 -7.46
CA ARG A 136 21.90 7.39 -6.90
C ARG A 136 23.40 7.59 -7.13
N GLN A 137 23.81 8.12 -8.29
CA GLN A 137 25.21 8.47 -8.56
C GLN A 137 25.71 9.57 -7.63
N THR A 138 24.93 10.64 -7.46
CA THR A 138 25.30 11.79 -6.62
C THR A 138 25.52 11.39 -5.17
N VAL A 139 24.65 10.53 -4.62
CA VAL A 139 24.73 10.12 -3.21
C VAL A 139 25.56 8.84 -2.99
N GLY A 140 26.09 8.24 -4.06
CA GLY A 140 26.91 7.03 -3.99
C GLY A 140 26.15 5.77 -3.56
N ASP A 141 24.87 5.64 -3.92
CA ASP A 141 24.04 4.47 -3.61
C ASP A 141 23.99 3.47 -4.78
N ALA A 142 23.62 2.23 -4.49
CA ALA A 142 23.46 1.20 -5.50
C ALA A 142 22.22 1.44 -6.37
N TYR A 143 22.31 1.09 -7.66
CA TYR A 143 21.14 1.13 -8.54
C TYR A 143 20.14 0.02 -8.23
N HIS A 144 20.63 -1.18 -7.92
CA HIS A 144 19.78 -2.38 -7.78
C HIS A 144 19.15 -2.54 -6.38
N TYR A 145 19.52 -1.67 -5.43
CA TYR A 145 18.97 -1.68 -4.08
C TYR A 145 19.11 -0.29 -3.46
N ASN A 146 18.02 0.30 -2.98
CA ASN A 146 18.00 1.63 -2.39
C ASN A 146 18.44 1.60 -0.92
N TRP A 147 19.72 1.68 -0.62
CA TRP A 147 20.21 1.66 0.77
C TRP A 147 19.94 2.97 1.49
N GLN A 148 19.93 4.10 0.76
CA GLN A 148 19.71 5.42 1.35
C GLN A 148 18.26 5.64 1.82
N LEU A 149 17.31 4.83 1.34
CA LEU A 149 15.93 4.88 1.83
C LEU A 149 15.88 4.60 3.33
N HIS A 150 15.50 5.62 4.10
CA HIS A 150 15.29 5.48 5.53
C HIS A 150 13.91 4.87 5.77
N ILE A 151 13.86 3.73 6.45
CA ILE A 151 12.60 3.05 6.83
C ILE A 151 12.59 2.97 8.35
N GLU A 152 11.59 3.60 8.96
CA GLU A 152 11.40 3.54 10.41
C GLU A 152 11.06 2.11 10.86
N GLU A 153 11.53 1.75 12.05
CA GLU A 153 11.42 0.40 12.60
C GLU A 153 9.96 -0.08 12.67
N ASP A 154 9.02 0.83 12.90
CA ASP A 154 7.58 0.54 12.96
C ASP A 154 6.95 0.11 11.61
N PHE A 155 7.63 0.37 10.49
CA PHE A 155 7.28 -0.16 9.18
C PHE A 155 7.93 -1.53 8.91
N GLN A 156 8.95 -1.93 9.67
CA GLN A 156 9.69 -3.17 9.45
C GLN A 156 9.20 -4.33 10.33
N HIS A 157 8.64 -4.01 11.49
CA HIS A 157 8.17 -5.04 12.43
C HIS A 157 6.86 -5.70 12.01
N PRO A 158 6.80 -7.05 12.07
CA PRO A 158 5.59 -7.79 11.82
C PRO A 158 4.41 -7.36 12.68
N PHE A 159 3.29 -7.04 12.03
CA PHE A 159 2.03 -6.79 12.71
C PHE A 159 1.14 -8.04 12.70
N ILE A 160 0.85 -8.59 13.88
CA ILE A 160 -0.08 -9.72 14.04
C ILE A 160 -1.48 -9.17 14.34
N PRO A 161 -2.46 -9.33 13.44
CA PRO A 161 -3.78 -8.70 13.59
C PRO A 161 -4.69 -9.53 14.52
N THR A 162 -4.42 -9.48 15.82
CA THR A 162 -5.38 -9.94 16.84
C THR A 162 -6.42 -8.86 17.11
N HIS A 163 -7.57 -9.20 17.70
CA HIS A 163 -8.57 -8.20 18.10
C HIS A 163 -8.01 -7.14 19.05
N ALA A 164 -7.13 -7.53 19.97
CA ALA A 164 -6.48 -6.61 20.89
C ALA A 164 -5.55 -5.64 20.15
N ASN A 165 -4.73 -6.15 19.22
CA ASN A 165 -3.81 -5.31 18.45
C ASN A 165 -4.55 -4.36 17.51
N MET A 166 -5.62 -4.82 16.85
CA MET A 166 -6.45 -4.00 15.97
C MET A 166 -7.17 -2.89 16.74
N ALA A 167 -7.76 -3.21 17.89
CA ALA A 167 -8.44 -2.22 18.74
C ALA A 167 -7.47 -1.24 19.41
N GLY A 168 -6.20 -1.63 19.59
CA GLY A 168 -5.15 -0.81 20.16
C GLY A 168 -4.44 0.10 19.15
N LEU A 169 -4.81 0.08 17.86
CA LEU A 169 -4.25 1.02 16.88
C LEU A 169 -4.71 2.44 17.19
N GLU A 170 -3.74 3.35 17.35
CA GLU A 170 -4.04 4.77 17.54
C GLU A 170 -4.34 5.43 16.18
N LEU A 171 -5.62 5.68 15.91
CA LEU A 171 -6.09 6.32 14.68
C LEU A 171 -6.61 7.73 14.99
N THR A 172 -5.67 8.65 15.21
CA THR A 172 -5.93 10.07 15.53
C THR A 172 -5.06 11.01 14.70
N ALA A 173 -5.62 12.16 14.28
CA ALA A 173 -4.94 13.19 13.50
C ALA A 173 -3.83 13.92 14.29
N GLN A 174 -3.78 13.77 15.61
CA GLN A 174 -2.74 14.40 16.43
C GLN A 174 -1.41 13.65 16.39
N LEU A 175 -1.39 12.42 15.86
CA LEU A 175 -0.14 11.69 15.67
C LEU A 175 0.75 12.36 14.63
N PRO A 176 2.09 12.27 14.81
CA PRO A 176 3.01 12.51 13.71
C PRO A 176 2.62 11.72 12.47
N THR A 177 2.69 12.35 11.29
CA THR A 177 2.23 11.77 10.02
C THR A 177 2.77 10.37 9.74
N ALA A 178 4.06 10.11 10.03
CA ALA A 178 4.65 8.80 9.85
C ALA A 178 4.05 7.72 10.77
N GLN A 179 3.72 8.08 12.01
CA GLN A 179 3.06 7.16 12.96
C GLN A 179 1.62 6.87 12.53
N LEU A 180 0.88 7.90 12.12
CA LEU A 180 -0.47 7.71 11.58
C LEU A 180 -0.46 6.83 10.31
N ALA A 181 0.47 7.07 9.39
CA ALA A 181 0.62 6.24 8.18
C ALA A 181 0.91 4.77 8.54
N SER A 182 1.78 4.52 9.51
CA SER A 182 2.07 3.16 9.98
C SER A 182 0.85 2.48 10.62
N ASN A 183 0.09 3.19 11.46
CA ASN A 183 -1.12 2.64 12.07
C ASN A 183 -2.23 2.37 11.04
N LEU A 184 -2.42 3.25 10.07
CA LEU A 184 -3.34 3.02 8.96
C LEU A 184 -2.89 1.83 8.10
N ARG A 185 -1.59 1.68 7.83
CA ARG A 185 -1.02 0.52 7.15
C ARG A 185 -1.36 -0.78 7.89
N LYS A 186 -1.14 -0.82 9.21
CA LYS A 186 -1.47 -1.98 10.07
C LYS A 186 -2.97 -2.29 10.06
N ALA A 187 -3.82 -1.27 10.08
CA ALA A 187 -5.28 -1.43 9.97
C ALA A 187 -5.66 -2.11 8.64
N MET A 188 -5.12 -1.64 7.52
CA MET A 188 -5.35 -2.26 6.20
C MET A 188 -4.81 -3.69 6.14
N SER A 189 -3.62 -3.94 6.69
CA SER A 189 -3.03 -5.28 6.79
C SER A 189 -3.92 -6.26 7.57
N GLY A 190 -4.52 -5.79 8.67
CA GLY A 190 -5.48 -6.56 9.44
C GLY A 190 -6.76 -6.88 8.67
N ILE A 191 -7.28 -5.94 7.87
CA ILE A 191 -8.44 -6.17 7.00
C ILE A 191 -8.10 -7.22 5.92
N VAL A 192 -6.93 -7.11 5.29
CA VAL A 192 -6.44 -8.12 4.34
C VAL A 192 -6.36 -9.49 5.03
N ALA A 193 -5.76 -9.55 6.22
CA ALA A 193 -5.65 -10.80 6.97
C ALA A 193 -7.02 -11.41 7.29
N GLY A 194 -7.97 -10.60 7.78
CA GLY A 194 -9.32 -11.03 8.09
C GLY A 194 -10.12 -11.51 6.88
N ASN A 195 -9.78 -11.06 5.67
CA ASN A 195 -10.47 -11.43 4.44
C ASN A 195 -9.90 -12.66 3.75
N VAL A 196 -8.57 -12.85 3.77
CA VAL A 196 -7.93 -13.87 2.91
C VAL A 196 -6.88 -14.74 3.60
N LYS A 197 -6.31 -14.33 4.73
CA LYS A 197 -5.24 -15.10 5.39
C LYS A 197 -5.83 -16.09 6.39
N THR A 198 -5.30 -17.32 6.43
CA THR A 198 -5.80 -18.39 7.32
C THR A 198 -5.90 -17.96 8.79
N PHE A 199 -4.89 -17.24 9.29
CA PHE A 199 -4.88 -16.71 10.65
C PHE A 199 -6.03 -15.71 10.89
N GLY A 200 -6.18 -14.72 10.01
CA GLY A 200 -7.21 -13.69 10.17
C GLY A 200 -8.62 -14.26 10.00
N LEU A 201 -8.84 -15.15 9.04
CA LEU A 201 -10.11 -15.88 8.89
C LEU A 201 -10.51 -16.61 10.18
N ALA A 202 -9.55 -17.26 10.86
CA ALA A 202 -9.79 -17.91 12.14
C ALA A 202 -10.13 -16.91 13.27
N GLN A 203 -9.44 -15.76 13.32
CA GLN A 203 -9.75 -14.68 14.27
C GLN A 203 -11.20 -14.18 14.08
N ILE A 204 -11.60 -13.92 12.84
CA ILE A 204 -12.94 -13.43 12.51
C ILE A 204 -14.01 -14.47 12.84
N GLN A 205 -13.76 -15.75 12.51
CA GLN A 205 -14.70 -16.83 12.83
C GLN A 205 -14.89 -17.00 14.34
N GLN A 206 -13.83 -16.85 15.13
CA GLN A 206 -13.87 -17.10 16.57
C GLN A 206 -14.42 -15.92 17.38
N TYR A 207 -14.07 -14.69 17.02
CA TYR A 207 -14.33 -13.50 17.84
C TYR A 207 -15.19 -12.44 17.14
N GLY A 208 -15.56 -12.66 15.88
CA GLY A 208 -16.30 -11.68 15.06
C GLY A 208 -15.38 -10.61 14.44
N PRO A 209 -15.94 -9.53 13.90
CA PRO A 209 -15.18 -8.51 13.19
C PRO A 209 -14.20 -7.75 14.11
N TYR A 210 -13.05 -7.37 13.57
CA TYR A 210 -12.10 -6.46 14.23
C TYR A 210 -12.76 -5.14 14.57
N GLN A 211 -12.39 -4.53 15.71
CA GLN A 211 -12.79 -3.17 16.05
C GLN A 211 -11.64 -2.23 15.70
N LEU A 212 -11.92 -1.21 14.90
CA LEU A 212 -11.00 -0.12 14.59
C LEU A 212 -11.52 1.14 15.27
N ASN A 213 -10.80 1.60 16.29
CA ASN A 213 -11.17 2.77 17.07
C ASN A 213 -10.51 4.00 16.44
N ALA A 214 -11.30 4.87 15.84
CA ALA A 214 -10.81 6.10 15.21
C ALA A 214 -11.43 7.33 15.85
N GLU A 215 -10.65 8.41 15.96
CA GLU A 215 -11.25 9.68 16.37
C GLU A 215 -12.30 10.14 15.33
N ALA A 216 -13.28 10.94 15.77
CA ALA A 216 -14.40 11.33 14.93
C ALA A 216 -14.00 11.92 13.56
N ALA A 217 -12.90 12.68 13.52
CA ALA A 217 -12.40 13.29 12.28
C ALA A 217 -11.85 12.26 11.27
N LEU A 218 -11.24 11.17 11.75
CA LEU A 218 -10.70 10.09 10.91
C LEU A 218 -11.74 9.01 10.61
N LEU A 219 -12.65 8.78 11.55
CA LEU A 219 -13.68 7.75 11.48
C LEU A 219 -14.46 7.83 10.17
N GLU A 220 -15.01 9.01 9.86
CA GLU A 220 -15.79 9.24 8.63
C GLU A 220 -14.96 8.96 7.37
N LYS A 221 -13.69 9.36 7.34
CA LYS A 221 -12.82 9.21 6.16
C LYS A 221 -12.44 7.76 5.93
N LEU A 222 -12.13 7.04 7.01
CA LEU A 222 -11.83 5.61 6.96
C LEU A 222 -13.06 4.80 6.56
N ASP A 223 -14.23 5.10 7.13
CA ASP A 223 -15.48 4.42 6.79
C ASP A 223 -15.87 4.65 5.33
N VAL A 224 -15.82 5.89 4.83
CA VAL A 224 -16.10 6.21 3.41
C VAL A 224 -15.15 5.46 2.47
N LEU A 225 -13.85 5.43 2.77
CA LEU A 225 -12.87 4.71 1.96
C LEU A 225 -13.17 3.20 1.93
N LEU A 226 -13.42 2.61 3.09
CA LEU A 226 -13.67 1.17 3.19
C LEU A 226 -15.00 0.76 2.56
N GLN A 227 -16.05 1.57 2.71
CA GLN A 227 -17.34 1.35 2.05
C GLN A 227 -17.21 1.45 0.53
N SER A 228 -16.37 2.34 0.01
CA SER A 228 -16.19 2.46 -1.43
C SER A 228 -15.49 1.24 -2.03
N PHE A 229 -14.56 0.61 -1.30
CA PHE A 229 -13.97 -0.67 -1.70
C PHE A 229 -15.01 -1.78 -1.73
N VAL A 230 -15.96 -1.80 -0.80
CA VAL A 230 -17.08 -2.77 -0.81
C VAL A 230 -18.01 -2.52 -1.99
N ALA A 231 -18.42 -1.27 -2.20
CA ALA A 231 -19.34 -0.89 -3.28
C ALA A 231 -18.78 -1.15 -4.69
N GLN A 232 -17.46 -1.21 -4.82
CA GLN A 232 -16.76 -1.48 -6.07
C GLN A 232 -16.25 -2.93 -6.19
N ASP A 233 -16.72 -3.84 -5.34
CA ASP A 233 -16.32 -5.27 -5.32
C ASP A 233 -14.81 -5.49 -5.19
N ARG A 234 -14.11 -4.64 -4.43
CA ARG A 234 -12.64 -4.67 -4.24
C ARG A 234 -12.19 -5.43 -2.99
N MET A 235 -13.13 -5.85 -2.14
CA MET A 235 -12.84 -6.62 -0.92
C MET A 235 -12.88 -8.13 -1.10
N LYS A 236 -13.48 -8.60 -2.21
CA LYS A 236 -13.65 -10.03 -2.51
C LYS A 236 -13.86 -10.20 -4.01
N LEU A 237 -13.37 -11.31 -4.57
CA LEU A 237 -13.69 -11.68 -5.94
C LEU A 237 -15.20 -11.88 -6.13
N PRO A 238 -15.76 -11.58 -7.33
CA PRO A 238 -17.18 -11.76 -7.62
C PRO A 238 -17.68 -13.16 -7.26
N GLY A 239 -18.82 -13.24 -6.57
CA GLY A 239 -19.39 -14.51 -6.13
C GLY A 239 -20.84 -14.39 -5.67
N SER A 240 -21.47 -15.51 -5.34
CA SER A 240 -22.90 -15.58 -5.03
C SER A 240 -23.32 -14.99 -3.67
N LYS A 241 -22.36 -14.74 -2.78
CA LYS A 241 -22.61 -14.13 -1.45
C LYS A 241 -21.98 -12.75 -1.38
N ALA A 242 -22.79 -11.79 -0.92
CA ALA A 242 -22.35 -10.45 -0.55
C ALA A 242 -21.16 -10.51 0.42
N TYR A 243 -20.27 -9.54 0.31
CA TYR A 243 -19.15 -9.39 1.23
C TYR A 243 -19.65 -8.96 2.61
N GLU A 244 -19.27 -9.70 3.65
CA GLU A 244 -19.49 -9.34 5.05
C GLU A 244 -18.18 -8.75 5.59
N PRO A 245 -18.15 -7.47 6.01
CA PRO A 245 -16.94 -6.85 6.51
C PRO A 245 -16.33 -7.58 7.71
N CYS A 246 -15.02 -7.86 7.64
CA CYS A 246 -14.24 -8.41 8.76
C CYS A 246 -13.87 -7.35 9.82
N TYR A 247 -14.41 -6.13 9.71
CA TYR A 247 -14.12 -4.99 10.57
C TYR A 247 -15.38 -4.21 10.91
N ARG A 248 -15.31 -3.43 11.99
CA ARG A 248 -16.22 -2.34 12.33
C ARG A 248 -15.36 -1.14 12.72
N VAL A 249 -15.73 0.02 12.20
CA VAL A 249 -15.08 1.29 12.56
C VAL A 249 -15.98 1.97 13.58
N SER A 250 -15.40 2.43 14.69
CA SER A 250 -16.12 3.08 15.79
C SER A 250 -15.34 4.22 16.42
#